data_AF-A0A3D4R5L4-F1
#
_entry.id   AF-A0A3D4R5L4-F1
#
_cell.length_a   1.000
_cell.length_b   1.000
_cell.length_c   1.000
_cell.angle_alpha   90.00
_cell.angle_beta   90.00
_cell.angle_gamma   90.00
#
_symmetry.space_group_name_H-M   'P 1'
#
loop_
_entity.id
_entity.type
_entity.pdbx_description
1 polymer ?
#
loop_
_entity_poly.entity_id
_entity_poly.type
_entity_poly.pdbx_seq_one_letter_code
_entity_poly.pdbx_strand_id
1 'polypeptide(L)'
;MTFKIVMDQSISKTAEKTLMVSDHEIGILSDMFEKTYAKTYNSTVKKVADKEQVDDQSFGITEFEKKQYYEKVRKEEDNKYSIQGKIAAGGMGAVLKVLDQDLQRPMAMKVVKPSFRTNEDAIKDFIREAKITGLLEHPNIIPVHELGLSEDTGLYFTMKLARGESLNHVLAEIKKGTPQYVEKYNIFYLLNIFRKICDAISFAHSKGIIHQDIKPHNVIVGQHGAVLVMDWGLARFIGDPAKEPDALRRELLKSVSVFSAAKKKVIQGSPAYMAPEQVKGDGRLLDRQTDIFLLGATLYHIFTLESPYQGDDIRDVLKKAENRELIPPQNRNPDRMIPEEMCRIILKATALKKEDRYPMVQELIDDVDGVIAGKWSRQEKKTFARGQYLMRQGDGGEEAYLIIRGKVQVVKESGDFKVVLSTLGPGEMVGEMALITDEKRSASVEALEDTEVAVLTKQLLAQNLHKLPPYIEKMVAAMTRRLQTANNFIHPHLTRDCSPFVLQQLCLILGNESAVKRKMIIFFDEISARIAEDLGIPVDKVKEVMLKAADDKLLTIEGDHVVIEDIRRILQTASRAKTMLDQ
;
A
#
# COMPACT_ATOMS: atom_id res chain seq x y z
N MET A 1 12.57 -34.55 -28.15
CA MET A 1 11.79 -35.29 -27.14
C MET A 1 11.27 -34.28 -26.12
N THR A 2 10.00 -33.92 -26.22
CA THR A 2 9.36 -32.93 -25.35
C THR A 2 8.67 -33.70 -24.23
N PHE A 3 9.25 -33.70 -23.02
CA PHE A 3 8.63 -34.36 -21.87
C PHE A 3 7.47 -33.52 -21.36
N LYS A 4 6.24 -33.96 -21.65
CA LYS A 4 5.02 -33.50 -20.99
C LYS A 4 4.98 -34.12 -19.59
N ILE A 5 5.16 -33.29 -18.56
CA ILE A 5 4.87 -33.70 -17.17
C ILE A 5 3.34 -33.61 -17.02
N VAL A 6 2.70 -34.77 -16.94
CA VAL A 6 1.29 -34.90 -16.57
C VAL A 6 1.20 -34.67 -15.06
N MET A 7 0.59 -33.56 -14.65
CA MET A 7 0.22 -33.37 -13.24
C MET A 7 -0.93 -34.31 -12.89
N ASP A 8 -0.63 -35.35 -12.14
CA ASP A 8 -1.63 -36.24 -11.57
C ASP A 8 -2.19 -35.61 -10.28
N GLN A 9 -3.45 -35.18 -10.33
CA GLN A 9 -4.18 -34.60 -9.20
C GLN A 9 -4.66 -35.65 -8.17
N SER A 10 -4.35 -36.95 -8.35
CA SER A 10 -4.84 -38.02 -7.45
C SER A 10 -3.99 -38.26 -6.19
N ILE A 11 -2.82 -37.62 -6.03
CA ILE A 11 -1.92 -37.83 -4.87
C ILE A 11 -2.37 -37.10 -3.58
N SER A 12 -3.35 -36.18 -3.68
CA SER A 12 -3.71 -35.24 -2.60
C SER A 12 -4.23 -35.87 -1.30
N LYS A 13 -4.83 -37.08 -1.32
CA LYS A 13 -5.39 -37.70 -0.09
C LYS A 13 -4.47 -38.71 0.58
N THR A 14 -3.52 -39.29 -0.16
CA THR A 14 -2.57 -40.29 0.38
C THR A 14 -1.31 -39.61 0.94
N ALA A 15 -0.91 -38.47 0.37
CA ALA A 15 0.18 -37.65 0.91
C ALA A 15 -0.17 -37.01 2.26
N GLU A 16 -1.43 -36.58 2.47
CA GLU A 16 -1.90 -36.01 3.76
C GLU A 16 -1.78 -37.00 4.93
N LYS A 17 -1.99 -38.31 4.69
CA LYS A 17 -1.81 -39.35 5.73
C LYS A 17 -0.36 -39.75 5.98
N THR A 18 0.55 -39.49 5.03
CA THR A 18 1.98 -39.85 5.13
C THR A 18 2.80 -38.73 5.79
N LEU A 19 2.24 -37.52 5.90
CA LEU A 19 2.90 -36.33 6.48
C LEU A 19 2.66 -36.15 7.99
N MET A 20 1.70 -36.86 8.57
CA MET A 20 1.54 -36.95 10.03
C MET A 20 2.53 -37.98 10.56
N VAL A 21 3.78 -37.55 10.81
CA VAL A 21 4.71 -38.37 11.59
C VAL A 21 4.11 -38.49 12.99
N SER A 22 3.68 -39.68 13.36
CA SER A 22 3.09 -39.92 14.67
C SER A 22 4.14 -39.67 15.77
N ASP A 23 3.71 -39.26 16.97
CA ASP A 23 4.61 -39.15 18.14
C ASP A 23 5.36 -40.47 18.41
N HIS A 24 4.79 -41.59 17.96
CA HIS A 24 5.41 -42.91 17.98
C HIS A 24 6.61 -43.04 17.03
N GLU A 25 6.52 -42.55 15.79
CA GLU A 25 7.65 -42.54 14.83
C GLU A 25 8.75 -41.56 15.25
N ILE A 26 8.39 -40.46 15.92
CA ILE A 26 9.36 -39.55 16.54
C ILE A 26 10.04 -40.19 17.75
N GLY A 27 9.29 -40.96 18.56
CA GLY A 27 9.83 -41.76 19.66
C GLY A 27 10.80 -42.85 19.19
N ILE A 28 10.50 -43.55 18.08
CA ILE A 28 11.39 -44.56 17.48
C ILE A 28 12.71 -43.95 16.99
N LEU A 29 12.64 -42.74 16.42
CA LEU A 29 13.84 -41.97 16.08
C LEU A 29 14.64 -41.60 17.34
N SER A 30 13.98 -41.11 18.40
CA SER A 30 14.61 -40.81 19.70
C SER A 30 15.34 -42.02 20.31
N ASP A 31 14.73 -43.20 20.27
CA ASP A 31 15.30 -44.47 20.74
C ASP A 31 16.50 -44.95 19.89
N MET A 32 16.45 -44.74 18.56
CA MET A 32 17.61 -44.95 17.68
C MET A 32 18.75 -43.98 18.02
N PHE A 33 18.42 -42.73 18.38
CA PHE A 33 19.39 -41.72 18.78
C PHE A 33 20.03 -42.06 20.13
N GLU A 34 19.29 -42.50 21.16
CA GLU A 34 19.86 -42.96 22.43
C GLU A 34 20.85 -44.13 22.25
N LYS A 35 20.48 -45.13 21.44
CA LYS A 35 21.32 -46.32 21.20
C LYS A 35 22.58 -46.02 20.39
N THR A 36 22.53 -45.04 19.49
CA THR A 36 23.70 -44.61 18.71
C THR A 36 24.62 -43.73 19.57
N TYR A 37 24.06 -42.84 20.39
CA TYR A 37 24.81 -41.95 21.28
C TYR A 37 25.60 -42.70 22.37
N ALA A 38 25.02 -43.77 22.95
CA ALA A 38 25.68 -44.57 23.99
C ALA A 38 26.83 -45.46 23.45
N LYS A 39 26.76 -45.89 22.17
CA LYS A 39 27.82 -46.68 21.54
C LYS A 39 29.05 -45.85 21.18
N THR A 40 28.87 -44.60 20.75
CA THR A 40 29.99 -43.73 20.33
C THR A 40 30.81 -43.24 21.51
N TYR A 41 30.20 -43.05 22.70
CA TYR A 41 30.89 -42.54 23.90
C TYR A 41 32.01 -43.47 24.41
N ASN A 42 31.87 -44.79 24.28
CA ASN A 42 32.87 -45.74 24.80
C ASN A 42 34.01 -46.08 23.83
N SER A 43 33.95 -45.65 22.56
CA SER A 43 34.99 -46.00 21.58
C SER A 43 36.05 -44.91 21.39
N THR A 44 35.70 -43.64 21.63
CA THR A 44 36.56 -42.49 21.32
C THR A 44 37.59 -42.19 22.42
N VAL A 45 37.35 -42.64 23.66
CA VAL A 45 38.31 -42.42 24.78
C VAL A 45 39.47 -43.44 24.78
N LYS A 46 39.38 -44.54 24.01
CA LYS A 46 40.39 -45.61 24.05
C LYS A 46 41.31 -45.71 22.82
N LYS A 47 41.08 -44.94 21.76
CA LYS A 47 41.82 -45.08 20.48
C LYS A 47 42.84 -43.96 20.19
N VAL A 48 43.06 -43.02 21.12
CA VAL A 48 44.08 -41.96 20.98
C VAL A 48 45.39 -42.29 21.73
N ALA A 49 45.45 -43.41 22.45
CA ALA A 49 46.70 -43.99 22.90
C ALA A 49 47.17 -45.01 21.85
N ASP A 50 48.40 -44.86 21.42
CA ASP A 50 49.15 -45.74 20.51
C ASP A 50 48.90 -45.51 19.01
N LYS A 51 49.66 -44.53 18.49
CA LYS A 51 50.06 -44.52 17.07
C LYS A 51 50.86 -45.79 16.79
N GLU A 52 50.60 -46.45 15.66
CA GLU A 52 51.67 -46.71 14.68
C GLU A 52 51.13 -47.14 13.30
N GLN A 53 51.93 -46.71 12.32
CA GLN A 53 51.87 -46.76 10.86
C GLN A 53 51.06 -47.88 10.18
N VAL A 54 50.37 -47.53 9.08
CA VAL A 54 50.34 -48.36 7.86
C VAL A 54 50.33 -47.47 6.61
N ASP A 55 51.20 -47.86 5.69
CA ASP A 55 51.49 -47.37 4.35
C ASP A 55 50.31 -47.57 3.36
N ASP A 56 50.11 -46.59 2.48
CA ASP A 56 49.06 -46.58 1.45
C ASP A 56 49.67 -47.04 0.13
N GLN A 57 49.37 -48.26 -0.29
CA GLN A 57 49.53 -48.67 -1.68
C GLN A 57 48.21 -49.09 -2.31
N SER A 58 47.72 -48.14 -3.12
CA SER A 58 47.01 -48.31 -4.38
C SER A 58 45.51 -48.53 -4.33
N PHE A 59 44.76 -47.46 -4.59
CA PHE A 59 43.45 -47.58 -5.20
C PHE A 59 43.46 -47.00 -6.62
N GLY A 60 43.63 -47.90 -7.57
CA GLY A 60 43.14 -47.69 -8.93
C GLY A 60 41.60 -47.62 -8.98
N ILE A 61 41.05 -46.46 -9.33
CA ILE A 61 40.34 -46.27 -10.61
C ILE A 61 41.44 -45.60 -11.43
N THR A 62 42.37 -46.41 -11.96
CA THR A 62 43.83 -46.11 -12.00
C THR A 62 44.21 -44.78 -11.33
N GLU A 63 44.69 -44.80 -10.08
CA GLU A 63 45.01 -43.70 -9.12
C GLU A 63 44.76 -42.24 -9.57
N PHE A 64 45.17 -41.85 -10.76
CA PHE A 64 44.90 -40.59 -11.44
C PHE A 64 43.40 -40.21 -11.62
N GLU A 65 42.52 -41.12 -12.05
CA GLU A 65 41.10 -40.80 -12.29
C GLU A 65 40.29 -40.81 -10.99
N LYS A 66 40.66 -41.70 -10.06
CA LYS A 66 40.22 -41.66 -8.67
C LYS A 66 40.63 -40.34 -8.02
N LYS A 67 41.86 -39.85 -8.28
CA LYS A 67 42.32 -38.53 -7.82
C LYS A 67 41.40 -37.41 -8.27
N GLN A 68 41.05 -37.27 -9.54
CA GLN A 68 40.26 -36.09 -9.96
C GLN A 68 38.80 -36.07 -9.46
N TYR A 69 38.17 -37.23 -9.26
CA TYR A 69 36.79 -37.30 -8.78
C TYR A 69 36.70 -37.33 -7.24
N TYR A 70 37.61 -38.05 -6.56
CA TYR A 70 37.66 -38.13 -5.09
C TYR A 70 38.51 -37.02 -4.44
N GLU A 71 39.32 -36.25 -5.18
CA GLU A 71 39.84 -34.96 -4.69
C GLU A 71 38.72 -33.91 -4.57
N LYS A 72 37.49 -34.18 -5.07
CA LYS A 72 36.37 -33.23 -5.00
C LYS A 72 35.19 -33.64 -4.12
N VAL A 73 35.14 -34.86 -3.58
CA VAL A 73 34.04 -35.27 -2.70
C VAL A 73 34.61 -35.99 -1.48
N ARG A 74 34.52 -35.30 -0.33
CA ARG A 74 35.26 -35.50 0.92
C ARG A 74 35.09 -36.86 1.60
N LYS A 75 36.15 -37.29 2.31
CA LYS A 75 36.19 -38.42 3.26
C LYS A 75 35.28 -38.18 4.48
N GLU A 76 34.88 -39.25 5.16
CA GLU A 76 33.95 -39.28 6.30
C GLU A 76 34.36 -38.48 7.56
N GLU A 77 35.55 -37.88 7.63
CA GLU A 77 36.00 -37.02 8.74
C GLU A 77 35.88 -35.52 8.45
N ASP A 78 35.34 -35.15 7.29
CA ASP A 78 35.45 -33.80 6.79
C ASP A 78 34.11 -33.04 7.00
N ASN A 79 34.03 -32.29 8.09
CA ASN A 79 32.87 -31.48 8.47
C ASN A 79 32.33 -30.67 7.28
N LYS A 80 31.23 -31.14 6.65
CA LYS A 80 30.53 -30.50 5.51
C LYS A 80 30.35 -29.00 5.71
N TYR A 81 30.17 -28.58 6.95
CA TYR A 81 30.01 -27.19 7.34
C TYR A 81 31.18 -26.69 8.18
N SER A 82 31.89 -25.67 7.68
CA SER A 82 32.86 -24.92 8.49
C SER A 82 32.15 -23.82 9.26
N ILE A 83 32.22 -23.82 10.59
CA ILE A 83 31.65 -22.74 11.42
C ILE A 83 32.49 -21.47 11.27
N GLN A 84 31.88 -20.38 10.82
CA GLN A 84 32.53 -19.07 10.63
C GLN A 84 32.24 -18.08 11.75
N GLY A 85 31.26 -18.37 12.61
CA GLY A 85 30.90 -17.52 13.74
C GLY A 85 29.44 -17.66 14.12
N LYS A 86 29.04 -16.93 15.17
CA LYS A 86 27.66 -16.91 15.67
C LYS A 86 26.92 -15.69 15.13
N ILE A 87 25.72 -15.90 14.60
CA ILE A 87 24.83 -14.83 14.13
C ILE A 87 23.90 -14.38 15.25
N ALA A 88 23.25 -15.34 15.91
CA ALA A 88 22.27 -15.07 16.97
C ALA A 88 22.20 -16.21 17.99
N ALA A 89 21.64 -15.93 19.16
CA ALA A 89 21.17 -16.95 20.10
C ALA A 89 19.77 -16.62 20.57
N GLY A 90 18.85 -17.59 20.47
CA GLY A 90 17.48 -17.50 20.97
C GLY A 90 17.31 -18.32 22.26
N GLY A 91 16.07 -18.68 22.62
CA GLY A 91 15.76 -19.49 23.80
C GLY A 91 16.37 -20.90 23.73
N MET A 92 15.88 -21.73 22.81
CA MET A 92 16.21 -23.15 22.70
C MET A 92 17.44 -23.46 21.80
N GLY A 93 17.88 -22.50 20.99
CA GLY A 93 18.93 -22.72 19.99
C GLY A 93 19.86 -21.53 19.74
N ALA A 94 20.88 -21.75 18.92
CA ALA A 94 21.76 -20.72 18.37
C ALA A 94 21.77 -20.79 16.84
N VAL A 95 21.98 -19.65 16.19
CA VAL A 95 22.16 -19.58 14.73
C VAL A 95 23.62 -19.24 14.46
N LEU A 96 24.30 -20.13 13.74
CA LEU A 96 25.68 -20.02 13.35
C LEU A 96 25.78 -19.66 11.87
N LYS A 97 26.77 -18.84 11.51
CA LYS A 97 27.19 -18.67 10.14
C LYS A 97 28.12 -19.82 9.80
N VAL A 98 27.82 -20.56 8.75
CA VAL A 98 28.63 -21.68 8.28
C VAL A 98 28.97 -21.51 6.81
N LEU A 99 30.08 -22.10 6.38
CA LEU A 99 30.40 -22.30 4.97
C LEU A 99 30.07 -23.74 4.61
N ASP A 100 29.15 -23.93 3.67
CA ASP A 100 28.98 -25.19 2.96
C ASP A 100 30.26 -25.43 2.16
N GLN A 101 31.05 -26.43 2.54
CA GLN A 101 32.33 -26.70 1.91
C GLN A 101 32.18 -27.40 0.56
N ASP A 102 31.05 -28.07 0.32
CA ASP A 102 30.81 -28.78 -0.95
C ASP A 102 30.35 -27.78 -2.02
N LEU A 103 29.41 -26.90 -1.65
CA LEU A 103 28.86 -25.88 -2.54
C LEU A 103 29.62 -24.55 -2.49
N GLN A 104 30.61 -24.43 -1.60
CA GLN A 104 31.41 -23.22 -1.37
C GLN A 104 30.55 -21.96 -1.17
N ARG A 105 29.46 -22.09 -0.39
CA ARG A 105 28.48 -21.01 -0.16
C ARG A 105 28.22 -20.76 1.32
N PRO A 106 28.04 -19.49 1.73
CA PRO A 106 27.71 -19.18 3.11
C PRO A 106 26.24 -19.52 3.41
N MET A 107 25.99 -20.13 4.56
CA MET A 107 24.67 -20.53 5.04
C MET A 107 24.48 -20.15 6.50
N ALA A 108 23.24 -20.22 6.97
CA ALA A 108 22.90 -20.16 8.38
C ALA A 108 22.59 -21.57 8.87
N MET A 109 23.10 -21.95 10.04
CA MET A 109 22.86 -23.23 10.70
C MET A 109 22.21 -22.96 12.05
N LYS A 110 20.98 -23.43 12.24
CA LYS A 110 20.35 -23.45 13.57
C LYS A 110 20.80 -24.71 14.29
N VAL A 111 21.17 -24.59 15.56
CA VAL A 111 21.63 -25.71 16.40
C VAL A 111 20.90 -25.67 17.74
N VAL A 112 20.65 -26.83 18.34
CA VAL A 112 20.08 -26.93 19.70
C VAL A 112 21.17 -26.65 20.74
N LYS A 113 20.88 -25.77 21.70
CA LYS A 113 21.84 -25.46 22.78
C LYS A 113 22.11 -26.72 23.63
N PRO A 114 23.33 -26.88 24.19
CA PRO A 114 23.68 -28.03 25.03
C PRO A 114 22.67 -28.32 26.15
N SER A 115 22.13 -27.26 26.79
CA SER A 115 21.15 -27.37 27.88
C SER A 115 19.78 -27.93 27.48
N PHE A 116 19.48 -28.03 26.19
CA PHE A 116 18.22 -28.56 25.66
C PHE A 116 18.40 -29.87 24.90
N ARG A 117 19.62 -30.42 24.83
CA ARG A 117 19.92 -31.65 24.06
C ARG A 117 19.30 -32.93 24.64
N THR A 118 18.90 -32.92 25.91
CA THR A 118 18.18 -34.03 26.56
C THR A 118 16.69 -33.73 26.77
N ASN A 119 16.22 -32.57 26.29
CA ASN A 119 14.81 -32.19 26.41
C ASN A 119 14.07 -32.67 25.16
N GLU A 120 13.32 -33.76 25.30
CA GLU A 120 12.58 -34.38 24.19
C GLU A 120 11.63 -33.38 23.51
N ASP A 121 10.87 -32.59 24.27
CA ASP A 121 9.95 -31.59 23.72
C ASP A 121 10.68 -30.55 22.86
N ALA A 122 11.83 -30.06 23.34
CA ALA A 122 12.65 -29.09 22.60
C ALA A 122 13.23 -29.69 21.30
N ILE A 123 13.61 -30.97 21.32
CA ILE A 123 14.06 -31.68 20.11
C ILE A 123 12.91 -31.87 19.13
N LYS A 124 11.73 -32.28 19.61
CA LYS A 124 10.52 -32.43 18.79
C LYS A 124 10.15 -31.13 18.10
N ASP A 125 10.13 -30.02 18.84
CA ASP A 125 9.83 -28.70 18.30
C ASP A 125 10.89 -28.24 17.29
N PHE A 126 12.17 -28.51 17.54
CA PHE A 126 13.25 -28.19 16.61
C PHE A 126 13.13 -28.96 15.27
N ILE A 127 12.88 -30.27 15.33
CA ILE A 127 12.67 -31.10 14.13
C ILE A 127 11.41 -30.64 13.38
N ARG A 128 10.33 -30.35 14.12
CA ARG A 128 9.07 -29.88 13.56
C ARG A 128 9.25 -28.56 12.83
N GLU A 129 9.96 -27.59 13.41
CA GLU A 129 10.29 -26.32 12.75
C GLU A 129 11.02 -26.56 11.42
N ALA A 130 12.06 -27.39 11.44
CA ALA A 130 12.84 -27.71 10.24
C ALA A 130 11.97 -28.36 9.16
N LYS A 131 11.13 -29.33 9.53
CA LYS A 131 10.22 -30.02 8.60
C LYS A 131 9.15 -29.10 8.04
N ILE A 132 8.48 -28.31 8.88
CA ILE A 132 7.44 -27.36 8.44
C ILE A 132 8.06 -26.34 7.49
N THR A 133 9.19 -25.74 7.85
CA THR A 133 9.84 -24.75 7.00
C THR A 133 10.33 -25.38 5.69
N GLY A 134 10.83 -26.62 5.72
CA GLY A 134 11.26 -27.36 4.54
C GLY A 134 10.13 -27.68 3.55
N LEU A 135 8.87 -27.72 3.99
CA LEU A 135 7.70 -27.88 3.12
C LEU A 135 7.27 -26.58 2.42
N LEU A 136 7.84 -25.44 2.82
CA LEU A 136 7.40 -24.12 2.41
C LEU A 136 8.35 -23.47 1.39
N GLU A 137 8.33 -24.01 0.17
CA GLU A 137 9.09 -23.45 -0.96
C GLU A 137 8.40 -22.21 -1.55
N HIS A 138 8.79 -21.02 -1.10
CA HIS A 138 8.26 -19.76 -1.58
C HIS A 138 9.35 -18.66 -1.59
N PRO A 139 9.38 -17.75 -2.59
CA PRO A 139 10.41 -16.69 -2.66
C PRO A 139 10.46 -15.77 -1.43
N ASN A 140 9.35 -15.67 -0.69
CA ASN A 140 9.24 -14.86 0.53
C ASN A 140 9.30 -15.66 1.84
N ILE A 141 9.65 -16.94 1.79
CA ILE A 141 9.88 -17.77 2.98
C ILE A 141 11.35 -18.19 2.99
N ILE A 142 11.97 -18.22 4.17
CA ILE A 142 13.35 -18.68 4.30
C ILE A 142 13.44 -20.19 3.97
N PRO A 143 14.20 -20.60 2.93
CA PRO A 143 14.31 -22.01 2.60
C PRO A 143 15.23 -22.73 3.60
N VAL A 144 14.77 -23.87 4.09
CA VAL A 144 15.60 -24.88 4.78
C VAL A 144 16.20 -25.82 3.74
N HIS A 145 17.48 -26.14 3.91
CA HIS A 145 18.23 -26.97 2.97
C HIS A 145 18.46 -28.39 3.50
N GLU A 146 18.73 -28.54 4.80
CA GLU A 146 19.07 -29.84 5.38
C GLU A 146 18.73 -29.86 6.87
N LEU A 147 18.28 -31.01 7.36
CA LEU A 147 18.23 -31.37 8.78
C LEU A 147 19.23 -32.51 8.99
N GLY A 148 20.14 -32.36 9.94
CA GLY A 148 21.24 -33.30 10.15
C GLY A 148 21.70 -33.40 11.60
N LEU A 149 22.64 -34.33 11.83
CA LEU A 149 23.30 -34.55 13.10
C LEU A 149 24.81 -34.45 12.89
N SER A 150 25.50 -33.72 13.76
CA SER A 150 26.96 -33.59 13.76
C SER A 150 27.48 -33.82 15.17
N GLU A 151 28.66 -34.42 15.29
CA GLU A 151 29.34 -34.62 16.59
C GLU A 151 29.66 -33.27 17.27
N ASP A 152 30.02 -32.24 16.49
CA ASP A 152 30.36 -30.92 17.00
C ASP A 152 29.13 -30.13 17.47
N THR A 153 28.11 -30.05 16.61
CA THR A 153 26.95 -29.16 16.85
C THR A 153 25.75 -29.86 17.47
N GLY A 154 25.70 -31.19 17.45
CA GLY A 154 24.49 -31.96 17.72
C GLY A 154 23.47 -31.79 16.59
N LEU A 155 22.19 -31.91 16.90
CA LEU A 155 21.11 -31.73 15.95
C LEU A 155 21.11 -30.30 15.37
N TYR A 156 21.09 -30.21 14.05
CA TYR A 156 21.13 -28.94 13.34
C TYR A 156 20.21 -28.96 12.12
N PHE A 157 19.78 -27.78 11.67
CA PHE A 157 19.32 -27.63 10.30
C PHE A 157 19.95 -26.41 9.65
N THR A 158 20.19 -26.50 8.34
CA THR A 158 20.74 -25.40 7.55
C THR A 158 19.67 -24.70 6.75
N MET A 159 19.84 -23.39 6.58
CA MET A 159 18.94 -22.53 5.84
C MET A 159 19.74 -21.46 5.11
N LYS A 160 19.08 -20.77 4.19
CA LYS A 160 19.69 -19.62 3.50
C LYS A 160 20.22 -18.60 4.52
N LEU A 161 21.45 -18.12 4.31
CA LEU A 161 21.95 -16.97 5.06
C LEU A 161 21.24 -15.70 4.58
N ALA A 162 20.20 -15.29 5.30
CA ALA A 162 19.48 -14.05 5.00
C ALA A 162 20.42 -12.84 5.15
N ARG A 163 20.62 -12.09 4.06
CA ARG A 163 21.38 -10.84 4.06
C ARG A 163 20.40 -9.68 4.10
N GLY A 164 20.56 -8.78 5.07
CA GLY A 164 19.67 -7.65 5.28
C GLY A 164 19.44 -7.39 6.75
N GLU A 165 18.38 -6.64 7.04
CA GLU A 165 18.02 -6.19 8.38
C GLU A 165 16.60 -6.64 8.70
N SER A 166 16.29 -6.79 9.98
CA SER A 166 14.90 -7.06 10.36
C SER A 166 14.01 -5.86 10.00
N LEU A 167 12.77 -6.11 9.60
CA LEU A 167 11.79 -5.05 9.41
C LEU A 167 11.63 -4.23 10.70
N ASN A 168 11.76 -4.86 11.88
CA ASN A 168 11.75 -4.15 13.15
C ASN A 168 12.87 -3.10 13.26
N HIS A 169 14.10 -3.44 12.83
CA HIS A 169 15.21 -2.48 12.80
C HIS A 169 14.93 -1.34 11.82
N VAL A 170 14.43 -1.67 10.62
CA VAL A 170 14.03 -0.67 9.62
C VAL A 170 13.01 0.32 10.21
N LEU A 171 11.94 -0.18 10.84
CA LEU A 171 10.91 0.67 11.45
C LEU A 171 11.47 1.53 12.60
N ALA A 172 12.38 0.98 13.41
CA ALA A 172 13.04 1.72 14.47
C ALA A 172 13.92 2.87 13.95
N GLU A 173 14.67 2.66 12.86
CA GLU A 173 15.49 3.70 12.24
C GLU A 173 14.66 4.79 11.57
N ILE A 174 13.52 4.43 10.95
CA ILE A 174 12.55 5.42 10.46
C ILE A 174 12.02 6.26 11.63
N LYS A 175 11.68 5.63 12.76
CA LYS A 175 11.18 6.34 13.95
C LYS A 175 12.19 7.33 14.52
N LYS A 176 13.48 6.99 14.48
CA LYS A 176 14.57 7.88 14.90
C LYS A 176 14.78 9.06 13.93
N GLY A 177 14.17 9.03 12.74
CA GLY A 177 14.37 10.02 11.71
C GLY A 177 15.69 9.85 10.95
N THR A 178 16.27 8.65 10.94
CA THR A 178 17.54 8.38 10.23
C THR A 178 17.34 8.65 8.72
N PRO A 179 17.99 9.67 8.12
CA PRO A 179 17.60 10.17 6.79
C PRO A 179 17.58 9.11 5.68
N GLN A 180 18.60 8.24 5.66
CA GLN A 180 18.74 7.17 4.68
C GLN A 180 17.57 6.17 4.73
N TYR A 181 17.00 5.93 5.92
CA TYR A 181 15.87 5.02 6.09
C TYR A 181 14.55 5.68 5.74
N VAL A 182 14.36 6.94 6.15
CA VAL A 182 13.16 7.71 5.84
C VAL A 182 13.00 7.91 4.33
N GLU A 183 14.09 8.20 3.63
CA GLU A 183 14.09 8.37 2.17
C GLU A 183 13.82 7.06 1.43
N LYS A 184 14.52 5.99 1.82
CA LYS A 184 14.42 4.68 1.15
C LYS A 184 13.10 3.97 1.43
N TYR A 185 12.67 3.93 2.68
CA TYR A 185 11.52 3.15 3.14
C TYR A 185 10.28 4.03 3.31
N ASN A 186 9.90 4.69 2.22
CA ASN A 186 8.60 5.37 2.15
C ASN A 186 7.43 4.38 2.29
N ILE A 187 6.21 4.91 2.41
CA ILE A 187 5.05 4.08 2.71
C ILE A 187 4.74 3.03 1.62
N PHE A 188 4.98 3.35 0.34
CA PHE A 188 4.78 2.41 -0.76
C PHE A 188 5.77 1.24 -0.69
N TYR A 189 7.03 1.53 -0.33
CA TYR A 189 8.03 0.48 -0.15
C TYR A 189 7.66 -0.43 1.03
N LEU A 190 7.20 0.14 2.15
CA LEU A 190 6.76 -0.63 3.32
C LEU A 190 5.51 -1.47 3.02
N LEU A 191 4.56 -0.95 2.24
CA LEU A 191 3.39 -1.69 1.78
C LEU A 191 3.77 -2.84 0.83
N ASN A 192 4.76 -2.64 -0.05
CA ASN A 192 5.31 -3.72 -0.88
C ASN A 192 5.99 -4.82 -0.04
N ILE A 193 6.70 -4.45 1.04
CA ILE A 193 7.21 -5.44 2.00
C ILE A 193 6.04 -6.20 2.64
N PHE A 194 5.02 -5.48 3.12
CA PHE A 194 3.84 -6.09 3.73
C PHE A 194 3.11 -7.06 2.79
N ARG A 195 3.01 -6.72 1.51
CA ARG A 195 2.40 -7.59 0.51
C ARG A 195 3.14 -8.90 0.35
N LYS A 196 4.47 -8.85 0.24
CA LYS A 196 5.34 -10.04 0.22
C LYS A 196 5.24 -10.92 1.46
N ILE A 197 5.04 -10.32 2.64
CA ILE A 197 4.75 -11.07 3.87
C ILE A 197 3.41 -11.80 3.71
N CYS A 198 2.38 -11.12 3.22
CA CYS A 198 1.07 -11.74 3.03
C CYS A 198 1.08 -12.85 1.99
N ASP A 199 1.86 -12.73 0.91
CA ASP A 199 2.05 -13.80 -0.09
C ASP A 199 2.63 -15.06 0.57
N ALA A 200 3.67 -14.90 1.40
CA ALA A 200 4.26 -16.00 2.16
C ALA A 200 3.24 -16.68 3.09
N ILE A 201 2.45 -15.90 3.84
CA ILE A 201 1.48 -16.45 4.79
C ILE A 201 0.30 -17.09 4.06
N SER A 202 -0.19 -16.48 2.99
CA SER A 202 -1.24 -17.05 2.14
C SER A 202 -0.80 -18.39 1.54
N PHE A 203 0.45 -18.48 1.07
CA PHE A 203 1.04 -19.73 0.60
C PHE A 203 1.09 -20.79 1.70
N ALA A 204 1.57 -20.46 2.90
CA ALA A 204 1.57 -21.40 4.02
C ALA A 204 0.16 -21.87 4.40
N HIS A 205 -0.82 -20.97 4.41
CA HIS A 205 -2.22 -21.29 4.68
C HIS A 205 -2.82 -22.24 3.65
N SER A 206 -2.40 -22.15 2.39
CA SER A 206 -2.78 -23.07 1.31
C SER A 206 -2.26 -24.50 1.54
N LYS A 207 -1.17 -24.64 2.29
CA LYS A 207 -0.60 -25.93 2.74
C LYS A 207 -1.17 -26.39 4.08
N GLY A 208 -2.18 -25.70 4.61
CA GLY A 208 -2.78 -26.01 5.90
C GLY A 208 -1.88 -25.67 7.09
N ILE A 209 -0.85 -24.84 6.91
CA ILE A 209 0.10 -24.45 7.95
C ILE A 209 -0.22 -23.02 8.42
N ILE A 210 -0.22 -22.79 9.73
CA ILE A 210 -0.29 -21.46 10.34
C ILE A 210 1.03 -21.13 11.04
N HIS A 211 1.45 -19.86 11.02
CA HIS A 211 2.75 -19.41 11.50
C HIS A 211 2.77 -19.07 13.00
N GLN A 212 1.74 -18.38 13.50
CA GLN A 212 1.54 -17.97 14.90
C GLN A 212 2.53 -16.96 15.52
N ASP A 213 3.51 -16.44 14.75
CA ASP A 213 4.48 -15.47 15.28
C ASP A 213 4.87 -14.41 14.23
N ILE A 214 3.88 -13.92 13.49
CA ILE A 214 4.10 -12.91 12.45
C ILE A 214 4.29 -11.54 13.11
N LYS A 215 5.48 -10.96 12.94
CA LYS A 215 5.85 -9.65 13.47
C LYS A 215 7.08 -9.11 12.72
N PRO A 216 7.37 -7.80 12.78
CA PRO A 216 8.54 -7.21 12.12
C PRO A 216 9.91 -7.83 12.48
N HIS A 217 10.02 -8.50 13.63
CA HIS A 217 11.27 -9.17 14.05
C HIS A 217 11.56 -10.42 13.21
N ASN A 218 10.51 -11.08 12.72
CA ASN A 218 10.58 -12.35 12.00
C ASN A 218 10.54 -12.14 10.47
N VAL A 219 10.86 -10.93 10.02
CA VAL A 219 10.91 -10.56 8.60
C VAL A 219 12.24 -9.89 8.32
N ILE A 220 13.02 -10.46 7.41
CA ILE A 220 14.26 -9.86 6.91
C ILE A 220 13.97 -9.11 5.62
N VAL A 221 14.39 -7.85 5.58
CA VAL A 221 14.40 -6.99 4.40
C VAL A 221 15.83 -6.96 3.87
N GLY A 222 16.03 -7.62 2.73
CA GLY A 222 17.32 -7.71 2.06
C GLY A 222 17.53 -6.67 0.98
N GLN A 223 18.68 -6.77 0.30
CA GLN A 223 18.97 -5.97 -0.89
C GLN A 223 18.05 -6.35 -2.05
N HIS A 224 17.90 -5.44 -3.02
CA HIS A 224 17.12 -5.66 -4.25
C HIS A 224 15.66 -6.08 -4.01
N GLY A 225 15.07 -5.63 -2.90
CA GLY A 225 13.66 -5.90 -2.58
C GLY A 225 13.38 -7.32 -2.08
N ALA A 226 14.39 -8.10 -1.69
CA ALA A 226 14.17 -9.39 -1.05
C ALA A 226 13.46 -9.22 0.30
N VAL A 227 12.41 -10.01 0.54
CA VAL A 227 11.67 -10.04 1.81
C VAL A 227 11.51 -11.50 2.19
N LEU A 228 12.00 -11.90 3.36
CA LEU A 228 12.00 -13.29 3.83
C LEU A 228 11.33 -13.37 5.20
N VAL A 229 10.24 -14.12 5.28
CA VAL A 229 9.59 -14.52 6.53
C VAL A 229 10.37 -15.71 7.11
N MET A 230 10.66 -15.64 8.40
CA MET A 230 11.45 -16.64 9.12
C MET A 230 10.83 -16.97 10.48
N ASP A 231 11.43 -17.93 11.19
CA ASP A 231 11.05 -18.36 12.54
C ASP A 231 9.68 -19.05 12.62
N TRP A 232 9.62 -20.25 12.04
CA TRP A 232 8.44 -21.12 12.03
C TRP A 232 8.36 -22.02 13.27
N GLY A 233 9.06 -21.72 14.36
CA GLY A 233 9.11 -22.56 15.57
C GLY A 233 7.74 -22.78 16.22
N LEU A 234 6.86 -21.78 16.13
CA LEU A 234 5.50 -21.86 16.63
C LEU A 234 4.50 -22.40 15.60
N ALA A 235 4.93 -22.63 14.36
CA ALA A 235 4.05 -23.08 13.30
C ALA A 235 3.46 -24.46 13.58
N ARG A 236 2.30 -24.74 12.97
CA ARG A 236 1.63 -26.04 13.02
C ARG A 236 0.64 -26.22 11.89
N PHE A 237 0.21 -27.46 11.68
CA PHE A 237 -0.92 -27.75 10.81
C PHE A 237 -2.26 -27.38 11.48
N ILE A 238 -3.21 -26.93 10.66
CA ILE A 238 -4.58 -26.68 11.08
C ILE A 238 -5.23 -28.03 11.44
N GLY A 239 -5.85 -28.11 12.60
CA GLY A 239 -6.49 -29.34 13.09
C GLY A 239 -5.54 -30.36 13.71
N ASP A 240 -4.24 -30.06 13.81
CA ASP A 240 -3.27 -30.92 14.51
C ASP A 240 -3.47 -30.86 16.04
N PRO A 241 -3.85 -31.98 16.69
CA PRO A 241 -4.01 -32.05 18.14
C PRO A 241 -2.66 -32.16 18.89
N ALA A 242 -1.54 -32.42 18.21
CA ALA A 242 -0.25 -32.76 18.81
C ALA A 242 0.53 -31.57 19.40
N LYS A 243 -0.01 -30.35 19.33
CA LYS A 243 0.38 -29.25 20.22
C LYS A 243 -0.69 -29.11 21.29
N GLU A 244 -0.50 -29.82 22.42
CA GLU A 244 -1.15 -29.36 23.64
C GLU A 244 -0.73 -27.90 23.88
N PRO A 245 -1.66 -27.02 24.31
CA PRO A 245 -1.50 -25.56 24.26
C PRO A 245 -0.41 -24.98 25.18
N ASP A 246 0.28 -25.87 25.90
CA ASP A 246 1.17 -25.57 26.99
C ASP A 246 2.53 -25.03 26.51
N ALA A 247 2.97 -25.29 25.27
CA ALA A 247 4.29 -24.83 24.79
C ALA A 247 4.43 -23.30 24.75
N LEU A 248 3.45 -22.59 24.18
CA LEU A 248 3.46 -21.11 24.07
C LEU A 248 3.36 -20.46 25.45
N ARG A 249 2.48 -20.98 26.32
CA ARG A 249 2.33 -20.51 27.70
C ARG A 249 3.56 -20.83 28.55
N ARG A 250 4.19 -22.01 28.38
CA ARG A 250 5.43 -22.40 29.07
C ARG A 250 6.62 -21.53 28.64
N GLU A 251 6.73 -21.18 27.36
CA GLU A 251 7.77 -20.28 26.86
C GLU A 251 7.58 -18.85 27.38
N LEU A 252 6.34 -18.35 27.37
CA LEU A 252 5.96 -17.08 28.02
C LEU A 252 6.28 -17.09 29.52
N LEU A 253 5.86 -18.12 30.27
CA LEU A 253 6.13 -18.25 31.71
C LEU A 253 7.64 -18.35 32.02
N LYS A 254 8.42 -19.01 31.17
CA LYS A 254 9.90 -19.02 31.24
C LYS A 254 10.50 -17.64 30.98
N SER A 255 9.93 -16.86 30.05
CA SER A 255 10.39 -15.49 29.81
C SER A 255 10.03 -14.53 30.96
N VAL A 256 8.84 -14.66 31.54
CA VAL A 256 8.37 -13.87 32.70
C VAL A 256 9.34 -13.98 33.89
N SER A 257 9.89 -15.17 34.13
CA SER A 257 10.83 -15.45 35.23
C SER A 257 12.24 -14.90 35.00
N VAL A 258 12.63 -14.63 33.74
CA VAL A 258 13.91 -14.00 33.39
C VAL A 258 13.79 -12.47 33.33
N PHE A 259 12.67 -11.94 32.85
CA PHE A 259 12.44 -10.50 32.73
C PHE A 259 12.12 -9.80 34.07
N SER A 260 11.65 -10.52 35.10
CA SER A 260 11.43 -9.95 36.44
C SER A 260 12.71 -9.49 37.15
N ALA A 261 13.90 -9.86 36.66
CA ALA A 261 15.19 -9.49 37.25
C ALA A 261 15.82 -8.22 36.65
N ALA A 262 15.36 -7.72 35.50
CA ALA A 262 15.98 -6.58 34.82
C ALA A 262 15.02 -5.39 34.75
N LYS A 263 15.27 -4.35 35.58
CA LYS A 263 14.60 -3.05 35.53
C LYS A 263 14.93 -2.27 34.22
N LYS A 264 14.40 -2.68 33.07
CA LYS A 264 14.40 -1.87 31.85
C LYS A 264 12.99 -1.72 31.28
N LYS A 265 12.64 -0.44 31.05
CA LYS A 265 11.37 0.10 30.57
C LYS A 265 10.99 -0.44 29.19
N VAL A 266 9.68 -0.72 29.03
CA VAL A 266 8.93 -1.13 27.82
C VAL A 266 9.38 -2.46 27.21
N ILE A 267 8.54 -3.49 27.37
CA ILE A 267 8.76 -4.78 26.71
C ILE A 267 8.47 -4.67 25.22
N GLN A 268 9.52 -4.82 24.42
CA GLN A 268 9.44 -4.99 22.98
C GLN A 268 9.69 -6.48 22.66
N GLY A 269 8.71 -7.17 22.07
CA GLY A 269 8.80 -8.61 21.77
C GLY A 269 7.48 -9.23 21.30
N SER A 270 7.45 -10.56 21.14
CA SER A 270 6.27 -11.32 20.69
C SER A 270 4.95 -10.98 21.41
N PRO A 271 4.91 -10.77 22.74
CA PRO A 271 3.67 -10.45 23.45
C PRO A 271 2.98 -9.19 22.93
N ALA A 272 3.75 -8.23 22.40
CA ALA A 272 3.22 -6.95 21.92
C ALA A 272 2.38 -7.07 20.62
N TYR A 273 2.38 -8.25 19.99
CA TYR A 273 1.66 -8.53 18.75
C TYR A 273 0.58 -9.61 18.90
N MET A 274 0.54 -10.32 20.04
CA MET A 274 -0.28 -11.52 20.22
C MET A 274 -1.77 -11.26 19.97
N ALA A 275 -2.40 -12.21 19.31
CA ALA A 275 -3.86 -12.22 19.18
C ALA A 275 -4.53 -12.60 20.52
N PRO A 276 -5.75 -12.12 20.79
CA PRO A 276 -6.49 -12.42 22.01
C PRO A 276 -6.59 -13.93 22.31
N GLU A 277 -6.82 -14.75 21.29
CA GLU A 277 -6.89 -16.21 21.42
C GLU A 277 -5.54 -16.88 21.77
N GLN A 278 -4.41 -16.26 21.40
CA GLN A 278 -3.09 -16.76 21.78
C GLN A 278 -2.83 -16.52 23.28
N VAL A 279 -3.31 -15.40 23.82
CA VAL A 279 -3.16 -15.08 25.25
C VAL A 279 -4.02 -16.01 26.12
N LYS A 280 -5.25 -16.31 25.65
CA LYS A 280 -6.14 -17.28 26.30
C LYS A 280 -5.54 -18.69 26.38
N GLY A 281 -4.62 -19.01 25.47
CA GLY A 281 -3.84 -20.25 25.51
C GLY A 281 -4.66 -21.50 25.19
N ASP A 282 -5.83 -21.39 24.52
CA ASP A 282 -6.51 -22.57 23.97
C ASP A 282 -6.08 -22.79 22.52
N GLY A 283 -5.18 -23.77 22.35
CA GLY A 283 -4.63 -24.15 21.05
C GLY A 283 -5.70 -24.56 20.03
N ARG A 284 -6.89 -25.00 20.45
CA ARG A 284 -7.99 -25.34 19.52
C ARG A 284 -8.61 -24.11 18.88
N LEU A 285 -8.44 -22.94 19.49
CA LEU A 285 -8.89 -21.68 18.93
C LEU A 285 -7.91 -21.14 17.89
N LEU A 286 -6.69 -21.65 17.75
CA LEU A 286 -5.69 -21.11 16.82
C LEU A 286 -5.94 -21.60 15.39
N ASP A 287 -6.12 -20.66 14.47
CA ASP A 287 -6.46 -20.90 13.06
C ASP A 287 -5.81 -19.84 12.14
N ARG A 288 -6.19 -19.83 10.86
CA ARG A 288 -5.71 -18.83 9.89
C ARG A 288 -6.03 -17.39 10.29
N GLN A 289 -7.14 -17.16 10.99
CA GLN A 289 -7.55 -15.82 11.44
C GLN A 289 -6.68 -15.30 12.59
N THR A 290 -5.95 -16.18 13.28
CA THR A 290 -4.88 -15.79 14.20
C THR A 290 -3.73 -15.13 13.44
N ASP A 291 -3.26 -15.74 12.35
CA ASP A 291 -2.21 -15.14 11.52
C ASP A 291 -2.68 -13.82 10.86
N ILE A 292 -3.95 -13.72 10.48
CA ILE A 292 -4.54 -12.47 9.93
C ILE A 292 -4.50 -11.34 10.97
N PHE A 293 -4.75 -11.66 12.24
CA PHE A 293 -4.57 -10.68 13.32
C PHE A 293 -3.12 -10.21 13.41
N LEU A 294 -2.17 -11.14 13.38
CA LEU A 294 -0.74 -10.83 13.46
C LEU A 294 -0.25 -10.03 12.24
N LEU A 295 -0.80 -10.28 11.05
CA LEU A 295 -0.60 -9.44 9.86
C LEU A 295 -1.15 -8.03 10.08
N GLY A 296 -2.36 -7.89 10.61
CA GLY A 296 -2.95 -6.61 10.98
C GLY A 296 -2.11 -5.84 12.01
N ALA A 297 -1.59 -6.54 13.01
CA ALA A 297 -0.68 -6.01 14.03
C ALA A 297 0.69 -5.57 13.44
N THR A 298 1.20 -6.31 12.46
CA THR A 298 2.41 -5.93 11.71
C THR A 298 2.16 -4.69 10.86
N LEU A 299 1.02 -4.61 10.18
CA LEU A 299 0.61 -3.45 9.39
C LEU A 299 0.41 -2.20 10.28
N TYR A 300 -0.19 -2.39 11.46
CA TYR A 300 -0.28 -1.35 12.48
C TYR A 300 1.10 -0.76 12.80
N HIS A 301 2.10 -1.60 13.05
CA HIS A 301 3.45 -1.14 13.35
C HIS A 301 4.09 -0.43 12.16
N ILE A 302 3.91 -0.92 10.94
CA ILE A 302 4.39 -0.23 9.74
C ILE A 302 3.89 1.22 9.67
N PHE A 303 2.59 1.44 9.91
CA PHE A 303 2.00 2.77 9.82
C PHE A 303 2.31 3.65 11.03
N THR A 304 2.29 3.11 12.24
CA THR A 304 2.44 3.90 13.47
C THR A 304 3.90 4.05 13.94
N LEU A 305 4.81 3.21 13.44
CA LEU A 305 6.18 3.01 13.94
C LEU A 305 6.25 2.54 15.40
N GLU A 306 5.14 2.00 15.91
CA GLU A 306 5.05 1.44 17.25
C GLU A 306 4.36 0.08 17.25
N SER A 307 4.76 -0.79 18.18
CA SER A 307 4.05 -2.05 18.38
C SER A 307 2.59 -1.80 18.81
N PRO A 308 1.67 -2.72 18.48
CA PRO A 308 0.24 -2.60 18.85
C PRO A 308 0.02 -2.36 20.34
N TYR A 309 0.69 -3.17 21.16
CA TYR A 309 0.63 -3.08 22.62
C TYR A 309 1.98 -2.64 23.20
N GLN A 310 1.90 -1.79 24.21
CA GLN A 310 3.04 -1.33 25.02
C GLN A 310 2.61 -1.33 26.47
N GLY A 311 3.54 -1.65 27.37
CA GLY A 311 3.29 -1.72 28.80
C GLY A 311 4.58 -1.73 29.59
N ASP A 312 4.46 -1.46 30.88
CA ASP A 312 5.60 -1.40 31.80
C ASP A 312 6.15 -2.80 32.10
N ASP A 313 5.29 -3.82 32.06
CA ASP A 313 5.67 -5.23 32.22
C ASP A 313 4.87 -6.16 31.29
N ILE A 314 5.22 -7.45 31.30
CA ILE A 314 4.66 -8.44 30.39
C ILE A 314 3.20 -8.76 30.72
N ARG A 315 2.79 -8.66 31.98
CA ARG A 315 1.41 -8.93 32.40
C ARG A 315 0.49 -7.83 31.90
N ASP A 316 0.94 -6.57 31.96
CA ASP A 316 0.21 -5.44 31.39
C ASP A 316 0.04 -5.58 29.87
N VAL A 317 1.12 -5.93 29.16
CA VAL A 317 1.06 -6.16 27.70
C VAL A 317 0.11 -7.32 27.34
N LEU A 318 0.17 -8.44 28.08
CA LEU A 318 -0.72 -9.58 27.84
C LEU A 318 -2.18 -9.23 28.13
N LYS A 319 -2.47 -8.46 29.18
CA LYS A 319 -3.83 -8.00 29.48
C LYS A 319 -4.40 -7.12 28.36
N LYS A 320 -3.57 -6.19 27.84
CA LYS A 320 -3.93 -5.36 26.69
C LYS A 320 -4.19 -6.19 25.43
N ALA A 321 -3.37 -7.21 25.18
CA ALA A 321 -3.56 -8.13 24.07
C ALA A 321 -4.83 -8.98 24.21
N GLU A 322 -5.12 -9.49 25.40
CA GLU A 322 -6.32 -10.28 25.70
C GLU A 322 -7.61 -9.48 25.46
N ASN A 323 -7.64 -8.22 25.90
CA ASN A 323 -8.79 -7.32 25.75
C ASN A 323 -8.80 -6.57 24.41
N ARG A 324 -7.77 -6.75 23.58
CA ARG A 324 -7.53 -5.95 22.36
C ARG A 324 -7.63 -4.44 22.62
N GLU A 325 -6.91 -3.96 23.65
CA GLU A 325 -6.76 -2.53 23.99
C GLU A 325 -5.83 -1.82 23.01
N LEU A 326 -6.20 -1.83 21.72
CA LEU A 326 -5.46 -1.25 20.62
C LEU A 326 -5.84 0.22 20.41
N ILE A 327 -4.87 1.12 20.52
CA ILE A 327 -5.06 2.54 20.19
C ILE A 327 -5.24 2.66 18.68
N PRO A 328 -6.29 3.33 18.15
CA PRO A 328 -6.47 3.52 16.70
C PRO A 328 -5.22 4.10 16.03
N PRO A 329 -4.81 3.62 14.82
CA PRO A 329 -3.55 4.03 14.19
C PRO A 329 -3.39 5.55 14.07
N GLN A 330 -4.46 6.24 13.65
CA GLN A 330 -4.49 7.70 13.50
C GLN A 330 -4.31 8.47 14.81
N ASN A 331 -4.70 7.87 15.95
CA ASN A 331 -4.51 8.47 17.27
C ASN A 331 -3.11 8.16 17.82
N ARG A 332 -2.52 7.02 17.41
CA ARG A 332 -1.19 6.61 17.83
C ARG A 332 -0.09 7.49 17.23
N ASN A 333 -0.24 7.85 15.95
CA ASN A 333 0.72 8.71 15.27
C ASN A 333 0.00 9.69 14.32
N PRO A 334 -0.54 10.80 14.86
CA PRO A 334 -1.32 11.78 14.09
C PRO A 334 -0.51 12.43 12.96
N ASP A 335 0.79 12.63 13.17
CA ASP A 335 1.68 13.34 12.23
C ASP A 335 1.90 12.57 10.92
N ARG A 336 1.69 11.25 10.91
CA ARG A 336 1.89 10.40 9.71
C ARG A 336 0.69 10.37 8.75
N MET A 337 -0.39 11.09 9.04
CA MET A 337 -1.57 11.24 8.17
C MET A 337 -2.04 9.91 7.55
N ILE A 338 -2.27 8.90 8.42
CA ILE A 338 -2.65 7.55 7.98
C ILE A 338 -4.04 7.59 7.31
N PRO A 339 -4.21 7.06 6.07
CA PRO A 339 -5.49 7.04 5.39
C PRO A 339 -6.58 6.30 6.18
N GLU A 340 -7.81 6.81 6.15
CA GLU A 340 -8.94 6.24 6.91
C GLU A 340 -9.23 4.79 6.49
N GLU A 341 -9.17 4.51 5.19
CA GLU A 341 -9.32 3.17 4.65
C GLU A 341 -8.28 2.21 5.21
N MET A 342 -7.03 2.67 5.38
CA MET A 342 -5.98 1.85 5.97
C MET A 342 -6.23 1.61 7.46
N CYS A 343 -6.69 2.63 8.20
CA CYS A 343 -7.12 2.47 9.58
C CYS A 343 -8.23 1.42 9.69
N ARG A 344 -9.24 1.47 8.80
CA ARG A 344 -10.31 0.46 8.75
C ARG A 344 -9.77 -0.95 8.48
N ILE A 345 -8.85 -1.10 7.54
CA ILE A 345 -8.24 -2.39 7.20
C ILE A 345 -7.49 -2.97 8.40
N ILE A 346 -6.65 -2.16 9.05
CA ILE A 346 -5.90 -2.55 10.25
C ILE A 346 -6.86 -2.95 11.37
N LEU A 347 -7.90 -2.15 11.64
CA LEU A 347 -8.87 -2.43 12.69
C LEU A 347 -9.71 -3.67 12.43
N LYS A 348 -10.09 -3.93 11.17
CA LYS A 348 -10.78 -5.17 10.76
C LYS A 348 -9.87 -6.38 10.95
N ALA A 349 -8.64 -6.34 10.45
CA ALA A 349 -7.69 -7.45 10.59
C ALA A 349 -7.40 -7.78 12.06
N THR A 350 -7.35 -6.76 12.92
CA THR A 350 -7.09 -6.88 14.36
C THR A 350 -8.36 -6.95 15.23
N ALA A 351 -9.52 -7.30 14.68
CA ALA A 351 -10.75 -7.34 15.48
C ALA A 351 -10.65 -8.33 16.66
N LEU A 352 -11.32 -8.02 17.78
CA LEU A 352 -11.29 -8.86 18.99
C LEU A 352 -11.87 -10.26 18.69
N LYS A 353 -13.06 -10.27 18.08
CA LYS A 353 -13.75 -11.47 17.61
C LYS A 353 -13.18 -11.90 16.26
N LYS A 354 -13.14 -13.22 16.00
CA LYS A 354 -12.54 -13.77 14.78
C LYS A 354 -13.42 -13.53 13.57
N GLU A 355 -14.72 -13.74 13.74
CA GLU A 355 -15.79 -13.52 12.76
C GLU A 355 -15.84 -12.09 12.19
N ASP A 356 -15.29 -11.12 12.92
CA ASP A 356 -15.19 -9.72 12.48
C ASP A 356 -13.91 -9.44 11.67
N ARG A 357 -12.98 -10.41 11.58
CA ARG A 357 -11.72 -10.31 10.82
C ARG A 357 -11.95 -10.73 9.36
N TYR A 358 -10.89 -10.65 8.56
CA TYR A 358 -10.90 -11.30 7.25
C TYR A 358 -10.88 -12.82 7.44
N PRO A 359 -11.69 -13.58 6.69
CA PRO A 359 -11.66 -15.04 6.73
C PRO A 359 -10.41 -15.62 6.06
N MET A 360 -9.82 -14.89 5.10
CA MET A 360 -8.64 -15.30 4.34
C MET A 360 -7.64 -14.16 4.16
N VAL A 361 -6.35 -14.51 4.07
CA VAL A 361 -5.27 -13.53 3.80
C VAL A 361 -5.48 -12.85 2.44
N GLN A 362 -6.07 -13.54 1.46
CA GLN A 362 -6.36 -12.97 0.15
C GLN A 362 -7.29 -11.75 0.22
N GLU A 363 -8.33 -11.79 1.06
CA GLU A 363 -9.23 -10.64 1.21
C GLU A 363 -8.53 -9.43 1.85
N LEU A 364 -7.55 -9.67 2.74
CA LEU A 364 -6.69 -8.61 3.27
C LEU A 364 -5.73 -8.06 2.20
N ILE A 365 -5.24 -8.92 1.29
CA ILE A 365 -4.44 -8.49 0.14
C ILE A 365 -5.28 -7.57 -0.74
N ASP A 366 -6.48 -8.00 -1.13
CA ASP A 366 -7.36 -7.27 -2.04
C ASP A 366 -7.74 -5.88 -1.51
N ASP A 367 -8.05 -5.77 -0.20
CA ASP A 367 -8.39 -4.48 0.42
C ASP A 367 -7.19 -3.52 0.44
N VAL A 368 -5.98 -4.01 0.73
CA VAL A 368 -4.77 -3.17 0.74
C VAL A 368 -4.33 -2.79 -0.67
N ASP A 369 -4.39 -3.72 -1.62
CA ASP A 369 -4.11 -3.45 -3.03
C ASP A 369 -5.10 -2.45 -3.61
N GLY A 370 -6.35 -2.49 -3.16
CA GLY A 370 -7.34 -1.46 -3.44
C GLY A 370 -6.86 -0.06 -3.02
N VAL A 371 -6.32 0.08 -1.80
CA VAL A 371 -5.75 1.34 -1.33
C VAL A 371 -4.52 1.76 -2.14
N ILE A 372 -3.60 0.82 -2.44
CA ILE A 372 -2.37 1.10 -3.21
C ILE A 372 -2.69 1.54 -4.64
N ALA A 373 -3.62 0.86 -5.30
CA ALA A 373 -4.02 1.15 -6.67
C ALA A 373 -4.84 2.44 -6.79
N GLY A 374 -5.12 3.13 -5.68
CA GLY A 374 -6.03 4.27 -5.65
C GLY A 374 -7.44 3.87 -6.09
N LYS A 375 -7.81 2.58 -5.97
CA LYS A 375 -9.22 2.20 -6.10
C LYS A 375 -9.94 2.96 -5.01
N TRP A 376 -10.66 4.01 -5.41
CA TRP A 376 -11.66 4.68 -4.61
C TRP A 376 -12.80 3.68 -4.35
N SER A 377 -12.52 2.63 -3.57
CA SER A 377 -13.41 1.49 -3.40
C SER A 377 -14.69 1.85 -2.64
N ARG A 378 -14.76 3.07 -2.10
CA ARG A 378 -15.94 3.63 -1.44
C ARG A 378 -16.15 5.12 -1.73
N GLN A 379 -15.73 5.63 -2.89
CA GLN A 379 -16.40 6.86 -3.32
C GLN A 379 -17.88 6.54 -3.49
N GLU A 380 -18.72 7.41 -2.93
CA GLU A 380 -20.16 7.30 -3.12
C GLU A 380 -20.42 7.25 -4.63
N LYS A 381 -21.23 6.28 -5.05
CA LYS A 381 -21.65 6.14 -6.43
C LYS A 381 -23.09 6.55 -6.53
N LYS A 382 -23.41 7.37 -7.52
CA LYS A 382 -24.79 7.75 -7.84
C LYS A 382 -25.14 7.23 -9.22
N THR A 383 -26.40 6.84 -9.38
CA THR A 383 -26.96 6.41 -10.66
C THR A 383 -28.06 7.38 -11.04
N PHE A 384 -28.07 7.78 -12.30
CA PHE A 384 -29.03 8.72 -12.86
C PHE A 384 -29.70 8.05 -14.06
N ALA A 385 -31.02 7.95 -14.04
CA ALA A 385 -31.77 7.44 -15.18
C ALA A 385 -31.72 8.42 -16.34
N ARG A 386 -31.92 7.94 -17.57
CA ARG A 386 -32.06 8.82 -18.74
C ARG A 386 -33.03 10.00 -18.48
N GLY A 387 -32.58 11.21 -18.79
CA GLY A 387 -33.32 12.46 -18.63
C GLY A 387 -33.22 13.08 -17.22
N GLN A 388 -32.57 12.42 -16.26
CA GLN A 388 -32.33 13.02 -14.94
C GLN A 388 -31.16 14.01 -14.98
N TYR A 389 -31.30 15.09 -14.22
CA TYR A 389 -30.23 16.06 -14.02
C TYR A 389 -29.28 15.57 -12.92
N LEU A 390 -27.99 15.55 -13.23
CA LEU A 390 -26.92 15.36 -12.25
C LEU A 390 -26.72 16.62 -11.41
N MET A 391 -26.87 17.78 -12.03
CA MET A 391 -26.74 19.10 -11.41
C MET A 391 -27.50 20.13 -12.25
N ARG A 392 -27.94 21.23 -11.63
CA ARG A 392 -28.57 22.35 -12.33
C ARG A 392 -27.70 23.60 -12.30
N GLN A 393 -27.81 24.39 -13.36
CA GLN A 393 -27.24 25.73 -13.42
C GLN A 393 -27.73 26.55 -12.22
N GLY A 394 -26.80 27.23 -11.55
CA GLY A 394 -27.08 28.01 -10.34
C GLY A 394 -26.97 27.24 -9.01
N ASP A 395 -26.88 25.91 -9.04
CA ASP A 395 -26.65 25.10 -7.83
C ASP A 395 -25.27 25.38 -7.21
N GLY A 396 -25.11 25.01 -5.94
CA GLY A 396 -23.81 25.05 -5.26
C GLY A 396 -22.82 23.99 -5.77
N GLY A 397 -21.56 24.17 -5.38
CA GLY A 397 -20.43 23.31 -5.75
C GLY A 397 -20.04 22.28 -4.71
N GLU A 398 -20.97 21.54 -4.09
CA GLU A 398 -20.57 20.58 -3.04
C GLU A 398 -20.06 19.23 -3.58
N GLU A 399 -20.44 18.88 -4.81
CA GLU A 399 -20.12 17.61 -5.45
C GLU A 399 -19.73 17.77 -6.92
N ALA A 400 -18.66 17.13 -7.36
CA ALA A 400 -18.36 16.87 -8.77
C ALA A 400 -18.54 15.38 -9.08
N TYR A 401 -18.76 15.06 -10.35
CA TYR A 401 -19.02 13.69 -10.79
C TYR A 401 -18.04 13.26 -11.87
N LEU A 402 -17.37 12.12 -11.65
CA LEU A 402 -16.61 11.41 -12.67
C LEU A 402 -17.51 10.35 -13.32
N ILE A 403 -17.65 10.39 -14.63
CA ILE A 403 -18.51 9.45 -15.35
C ILE A 403 -17.82 8.07 -15.42
N ILE A 404 -18.43 7.06 -14.81
CA ILE A 404 -17.94 5.67 -14.86
C ILE A 404 -18.52 4.95 -16.08
N ARG A 405 -19.82 5.15 -16.31
CA ARG A 405 -20.59 4.53 -17.39
C ARG A 405 -21.74 5.45 -17.79
N GLY A 406 -22.09 5.48 -19.08
CA GLY A 406 -23.15 6.30 -19.62
C GLY A 406 -22.64 7.55 -20.32
N LYS A 407 -23.57 8.43 -20.72
CA LYS A 407 -23.28 9.72 -21.35
C LYS A 407 -24.16 10.81 -20.78
N VAL A 408 -23.60 12.00 -20.65
CA VAL A 408 -24.31 13.18 -20.17
C VAL A 408 -24.16 14.33 -21.16
N GLN A 409 -25.12 15.25 -21.12
CA GLN A 409 -25.11 16.48 -21.91
C GLN A 409 -25.04 17.68 -20.99
N VAL A 410 -24.13 18.60 -21.28
CA VAL A 410 -24.01 19.88 -20.57
C VAL A 410 -24.84 20.93 -21.30
N VAL A 411 -25.81 21.52 -20.61
CA VAL A 411 -26.76 22.48 -21.19
C VAL A 411 -26.77 23.77 -20.39
N LYS A 412 -26.72 24.90 -21.09
CA LYS A 412 -26.87 26.24 -20.50
C LYS A 412 -28.25 26.78 -20.82
N GLU A 413 -28.97 27.20 -19.78
CA GLU A 413 -30.26 27.85 -19.88
C GLU A 413 -30.05 29.37 -19.92
N SER A 414 -30.55 30.01 -20.99
CA SER A 414 -30.50 31.46 -21.18
C SER A 414 -31.87 31.94 -21.70
N GLY A 415 -32.68 32.49 -20.80
CA GLY A 415 -34.08 32.81 -21.10
C GLY A 415 -34.87 31.55 -21.47
N ASP A 416 -35.58 31.59 -22.60
CA ASP A 416 -36.39 30.47 -23.10
C ASP A 416 -35.58 29.44 -23.90
N PHE A 417 -34.27 29.65 -24.09
CA PHE A 417 -33.44 28.79 -24.93
C PHE A 417 -32.52 27.90 -24.09
N LYS A 418 -32.46 26.62 -24.49
CA LYS A 418 -31.46 25.65 -24.02
C LYS A 418 -30.37 25.50 -25.07
N VAL A 419 -29.13 25.82 -24.69
CA VAL A 419 -27.96 25.65 -25.55
C VAL A 419 -27.14 24.47 -25.05
N VAL A 420 -26.92 23.48 -25.91
CA VAL A 420 -26.02 22.36 -25.63
C VAL A 420 -24.58 22.83 -25.78
N LEU A 421 -23.79 22.75 -24.71
CA LEU A 421 -22.38 23.12 -24.72
C LEU A 421 -21.48 21.95 -25.13
N SER A 422 -21.74 20.77 -24.58
CA SER A 422 -20.93 19.57 -24.83
C SER A 422 -21.69 18.29 -24.46
N THR A 423 -21.15 17.15 -24.89
CA THR A 423 -21.58 15.81 -24.47
C THR A 423 -20.35 15.08 -23.95
N LEU A 424 -20.48 14.45 -22.79
CA LEU A 424 -19.38 13.85 -22.05
C LEU A 424 -19.67 12.36 -21.77
N GLY A 425 -18.62 11.55 -21.69
CA GLY A 425 -18.68 10.10 -21.49
C GLY A 425 -17.69 9.58 -20.45
N PRO A 426 -17.47 8.24 -20.40
CA PRO A 426 -16.66 7.61 -19.36
C PRO A 426 -15.23 8.16 -19.26
N GLY A 427 -14.80 8.48 -18.05
CA GLY A 427 -13.50 9.08 -17.75
C GLY A 427 -13.48 10.61 -17.72
N GLU A 428 -14.55 11.27 -18.19
CA GLU A 428 -14.71 12.72 -18.13
C GLU A 428 -15.42 13.16 -16.83
N MET A 429 -15.16 14.39 -16.39
CA MET A 429 -15.65 14.95 -15.14
C MET A 429 -16.56 16.15 -15.38
N VAL A 430 -17.55 16.35 -14.51
CA VAL A 430 -18.46 17.51 -14.51
C VAL A 430 -18.64 18.09 -13.11
N GLY A 431 -18.82 19.40 -13.03
CA GLY A 431 -19.08 20.12 -11.78
C GLY A 431 -17.84 20.42 -10.95
N GLU A 432 -16.66 20.09 -11.47
CA GLU A 432 -15.35 20.30 -10.85
C GLU A 432 -15.05 21.79 -10.63
N MET A 433 -15.51 22.66 -11.52
CA MET A 433 -15.33 24.11 -11.37
C MET A 433 -16.00 24.63 -10.10
N ALA A 434 -17.31 24.37 -9.93
CA ALA A 434 -18.02 24.81 -8.74
C ALA A 434 -17.42 24.21 -7.45
N LEU A 435 -16.95 22.95 -7.51
CA LEU A 435 -16.26 22.27 -6.41
C LEU A 435 -14.97 22.95 -5.96
N ILE A 436 -14.23 23.51 -6.92
CA ILE A 436 -12.90 24.07 -6.71
C ILE A 436 -12.97 25.58 -6.42
N THR A 437 -13.90 26.30 -7.06
CA THR A 437 -13.94 27.76 -7.05
C THR A 437 -14.94 28.37 -6.08
N ASP A 438 -15.80 27.56 -5.47
CA ASP A 438 -16.96 27.98 -4.66
C ASP A 438 -17.99 28.84 -5.41
N GLU A 439 -17.89 28.90 -6.74
CA GLU A 439 -18.88 29.55 -7.59
C GLU A 439 -20.11 28.65 -7.81
N LYS A 440 -21.23 29.26 -8.18
CA LYS A 440 -22.42 28.51 -8.61
C LYS A 440 -22.16 27.80 -9.94
N ARG A 441 -22.86 26.68 -10.19
CA ARG A 441 -22.78 25.94 -11.45
C ARG A 441 -23.11 26.85 -12.64
N SER A 442 -22.25 26.85 -13.65
CA SER A 442 -22.43 27.65 -14.87
C SER A 442 -23.37 27.02 -15.90
N ALA A 443 -23.66 25.72 -15.76
CA ALA A 443 -24.53 24.95 -16.64
C ALA A 443 -25.19 23.78 -15.88
N SER A 444 -26.30 23.28 -16.44
CA SER A 444 -26.96 22.06 -16.01
C SER A 444 -26.34 20.85 -16.72
N VAL A 445 -26.40 19.67 -16.10
CA VAL A 445 -25.93 18.42 -16.72
C VAL A 445 -27.03 17.37 -16.64
N GLU A 446 -27.41 16.83 -17.79
CA GLU A 446 -28.50 15.86 -17.94
C GLU A 446 -27.98 14.52 -18.46
N ALA A 447 -28.44 13.41 -17.90
CA ALA A 447 -28.11 12.07 -18.35
C ALA A 447 -28.80 11.74 -19.68
N LEU A 448 -28.05 11.45 -20.74
CA LEU A 448 -28.61 11.01 -22.03
C LEU A 448 -29.03 9.53 -22.03
N GLU A 449 -28.46 8.75 -21.11
CA GLU A 449 -28.75 7.35 -20.87
C GLU A 449 -28.54 7.04 -19.38
N ASP A 450 -28.89 5.82 -18.95
CA ASP A 450 -28.63 5.41 -17.57
C ASP A 450 -27.14 5.51 -17.26
N THR A 451 -26.80 6.44 -16.37
CA THR A 451 -25.44 6.89 -16.12
C THR A 451 -25.04 6.59 -14.69
N GLU A 452 -23.89 5.94 -14.51
CA GLU A 452 -23.26 5.70 -13.22
C GLU A 452 -22.07 6.65 -13.06
N VAL A 453 -22.01 7.34 -11.93
CA VAL A 453 -20.93 8.30 -11.64
C VAL A 453 -20.31 8.03 -10.27
N ALA A 454 -19.02 8.32 -10.17
CA ALA A 454 -18.30 8.46 -8.90
C ALA A 454 -18.44 9.89 -8.39
N VAL A 455 -18.78 10.06 -7.10
CA VAL A 455 -18.97 11.35 -6.46
C VAL A 455 -17.67 11.81 -5.80
N LEU A 456 -17.21 13.00 -6.17
CA LEU A 456 -16.13 13.72 -5.51
C LEU A 456 -16.73 14.89 -4.72
N THR A 457 -16.76 14.78 -3.39
CA THR A 457 -17.27 15.85 -2.53
C THR A 457 -16.19 16.87 -2.21
N LYS A 458 -16.60 18.10 -1.88
CA LYS A 458 -15.68 19.18 -1.49
C LYS A 458 -14.85 18.81 -0.27
N GLN A 459 -15.47 18.14 0.70
CA GLN A 459 -14.80 17.62 1.89
C GLN A 459 -13.72 16.59 1.53
N LEU A 460 -14.03 15.65 0.64
CA LEU A 460 -13.08 14.62 0.20
C LEU A 460 -11.90 15.25 -0.58
N LEU A 461 -12.18 16.25 -1.41
CA LEU A 461 -11.16 16.99 -2.14
C LEU A 461 -10.23 17.73 -1.16
N ALA A 462 -10.77 18.49 -0.21
CA ALA A 462 -10.00 19.23 0.79
C ALA A 462 -9.13 18.29 1.66
N GLN A 463 -9.73 17.23 2.20
CA GLN A 463 -9.01 16.23 3.01
C GLN A 463 -7.83 15.61 2.27
N ASN A 464 -7.95 15.40 0.95
CA ASN A 464 -6.88 14.77 0.18
C ASN A 464 -5.86 15.79 -0.34
N LEU A 465 -6.24 17.04 -0.63
CA LEU A 465 -5.31 18.09 -1.02
C LEU A 465 -4.27 18.39 0.07
N HIS A 466 -4.70 18.45 1.33
CA HIS A 466 -3.78 18.67 2.46
C HIS A 466 -2.83 17.48 2.72
N LYS A 467 -3.09 16.31 2.13
CA LYS A 467 -2.21 15.13 2.21
C LYS A 467 -1.14 15.12 1.11
N LEU A 468 -1.27 15.99 0.10
CA LEU A 468 -0.32 16.07 -1.01
C LEU A 468 0.89 16.95 -0.60
N PRO A 469 2.07 16.73 -1.20
CA PRO A 469 3.22 17.59 -0.95
C PRO A 469 2.88 19.08 -1.14
N PRO A 470 3.45 20.00 -0.34
CA PRO A 470 3.04 21.42 -0.32
C PRO A 470 3.09 22.15 -1.66
N TYR A 471 3.89 21.68 -2.62
CA TYR A 471 3.95 22.26 -3.95
C TYR A 471 2.73 21.91 -4.82
N ILE A 472 2.12 20.73 -4.63
CA ILE A 472 0.91 20.33 -5.36
C ILE A 472 -0.28 21.15 -4.89
N GLU A 473 -0.42 21.37 -3.58
CA GLU A 473 -1.45 22.25 -3.03
C GLU A 473 -1.31 23.67 -3.61
N LYS A 474 -0.10 24.23 -3.65
CA LYS A 474 0.16 25.54 -4.27
C LYS A 474 -0.15 25.55 -5.77
N MET A 475 0.18 24.48 -6.49
CA MET A 475 -0.09 24.36 -7.92
C MET A 475 -1.59 24.30 -8.19
N VAL A 476 -2.34 23.47 -7.45
CA VAL A 476 -3.79 23.40 -7.55
C VAL A 476 -4.41 24.74 -7.20
N ALA A 477 -4.03 25.38 -6.08
CA ALA A 477 -4.53 26.69 -5.71
C ALA A 477 -4.19 27.79 -6.75
N ALA A 478 -3.04 27.69 -7.42
CA ALA A 478 -2.69 28.58 -8.53
C ALA A 478 -3.55 28.32 -9.77
N MET A 479 -3.79 27.06 -10.13
CA MET A 479 -4.67 26.68 -11.23
C MET A 479 -6.12 27.08 -10.95
N THR A 480 -6.63 26.85 -9.74
CA THR A 480 -7.93 27.30 -9.25
C THR A 480 -8.11 28.80 -9.43
N ARG A 481 -7.14 29.61 -8.96
CA ARG A 481 -7.18 31.07 -9.13
C ARG A 481 -7.17 31.49 -10.59
N ARG A 482 -6.36 30.83 -11.43
CA ARG A 482 -6.31 31.09 -12.87
C ARG A 482 -7.62 30.70 -13.57
N LEU A 483 -8.24 29.59 -13.16
CA LEU A 483 -9.52 29.12 -13.68
C LEU A 483 -10.67 30.04 -13.24
N GLN A 484 -10.70 30.52 -11.98
CA GLN A 484 -11.63 31.57 -11.52
C GLN A 484 -11.47 32.85 -12.35
N THR A 485 -10.23 33.25 -12.63
CA THR A 485 -9.97 34.44 -13.44
C THR A 485 -10.44 34.23 -14.88
N ALA A 486 -10.21 33.05 -15.45
CA ALA A 486 -10.67 32.71 -16.79
C ALA A 486 -12.21 32.60 -16.87
N ASN A 487 -12.88 32.06 -15.85
CA ASN A 487 -14.34 31.90 -15.84
C ASN A 487 -15.06 33.26 -15.72
N ASN A 488 -14.46 34.23 -15.02
CA ASN A 488 -14.96 35.61 -14.94
C ASN A 488 -14.67 36.46 -16.19
N PHE A 489 -13.80 36.00 -17.10
CA PHE A 489 -13.35 36.76 -18.28
C PHE A 489 -13.43 35.97 -19.60
N ILE A 490 -14.59 35.44 -19.98
CA ILE A 490 -14.81 35.09 -21.40
C ILE A 490 -16.22 35.49 -21.84
N HIS A 491 -16.43 36.79 -22.01
CA HIS A 491 -17.36 37.29 -23.03
C HIS A 491 -16.62 37.21 -24.38
N PRO A 492 -17.23 36.74 -25.49
CA PRO A 492 -16.57 36.66 -26.80
C PRO A 492 -15.93 37.98 -27.27
N HIS A 493 -16.45 39.10 -26.78
CA HIS A 493 -16.00 40.47 -27.08
C HIS A 493 -14.90 41.00 -26.13
N LEU A 494 -14.48 40.22 -25.12
CA LEU A 494 -13.36 40.58 -24.26
C LEU A 494 -12.00 40.21 -24.89
N THR A 495 -11.95 39.15 -25.69
CA THR A 495 -10.73 38.62 -26.32
C THR A 495 -10.59 38.91 -27.82
N ARG A 496 -11.64 39.47 -28.45
CA ARG A 496 -11.66 39.87 -29.86
C ARG A 496 -11.98 41.36 -30.01
N ASP A 497 -11.73 41.94 -31.19
CA ASP A 497 -12.11 43.32 -31.50
C ASP A 497 -13.65 43.47 -31.38
N CYS A 498 -14.08 44.29 -30.43
CA CYS A 498 -15.49 44.53 -30.15
C CYS A 498 -16.04 45.77 -30.86
N SER A 499 -15.22 46.46 -31.66
CA SER A 499 -15.60 47.70 -32.35
C SER A 499 -16.87 47.57 -33.21
N PRO A 500 -17.05 46.53 -34.05
CA PRO A 500 -18.25 46.42 -34.88
C PRO A 500 -19.53 46.25 -34.06
N PHE A 501 -19.45 45.54 -32.93
CA PHE A 501 -20.59 45.23 -32.08
C PHE A 501 -21.02 46.45 -31.26
N VAL A 502 -20.05 47.18 -30.71
CA VAL A 502 -20.28 48.46 -30.02
C VAL A 502 -20.90 49.49 -30.96
N LEU A 503 -20.37 49.64 -32.18
CA LEU A 503 -20.91 50.58 -33.16
C LEU A 503 -22.28 50.16 -33.71
N GLN A 504 -22.53 48.86 -33.86
CA GLN A 504 -23.85 48.33 -34.23
C GLN A 504 -24.88 48.59 -33.13
N GLN A 505 -24.51 48.36 -31.87
CA GLN A 505 -25.39 48.59 -30.73
C GLN A 505 -25.68 50.09 -30.54
N LEU A 506 -24.67 50.95 -30.72
CA LEU A 506 -24.86 52.39 -30.79
C LEU A 506 -25.92 52.75 -31.85
N CYS A 507 -25.81 52.22 -33.07
CA CYS A 507 -26.79 52.49 -34.11
C CYS A 507 -28.21 51.96 -33.79
N LEU A 508 -28.32 50.83 -33.08
CA LEU A 508 -29.61 50.26 -32.68
C LEU A 508 -30.30 51.14 -31.62
N ILE A 509 -29.56 51.57 -30.59
CA ILE A 509 -30.08 52.47 -29.55
C ILE A 509 -30.58 53.77 -30.19
N LEU A 510 -29.77 54.35 -31.07
CA LEU A 510 -30.10 55.61 -31.75
C LEU A 510 -31.17 55.48 -32.83
N GLY A 511 -31.25 54.31 -33.49
CA GLY A 511 -32.23 54.01 -34.52
C GLY A 511 -33.66 53.91 -33.96
N ASN A 512 -33.81 53.42 -32.74
CA ASN A 512 -35.09 53.45 -32.02
C ASN A 512 -35.52 54.87 -31.63
N GLU A 513 -34.60 55.82 -31.55
CA GLU A 513 -34.89 57.22 -31.19
C GLU A 513 -35.09 58.17 -32.39
N SER A 514 -34.82 57.74 -33.63
CA SER A 514 -34.64 58.68 -34.76
C SER A 514 -35.52 58.40 -35.97
N ALA A 515 -36.78 58.85 -35.91
CA ALA A 515 -37.56 59.04 -37.15
C ALA A 515 -37.22 60.37 -37.89
N VAL A 516 -36.61 61.40 -37.27
CA VAL A 516 -36.60 62.76 -37.91
C VAL A 516 -35.37 63.69 -37.68
N LYS A 517 -34.31 63.38 -36.92
CA LYS A 517 -33.22 64.37 -36.66
C LYS A 517 -31.89 64.09 -37.39
N ARG A 518 -31.30 65.12 -38.01
CA ARG A 518 -30.00 65.11 -38.71
C ARG A 518 -28.76 65.29 -37.80
N LYS A 519 -28.95 65.54 -36.49
CA LYS A 519 -27.86 65.63 -35.52
C LYS A 519 -28.37 65.15 -34.16
N MET A 520 -27.71 64.17 -33.56
CA MET A 520 -28.03 63.64 -32.24
C MET A 520 -26.92 64.01 -31.26
N ILE A 521 -27.30 64.41 -30.05
CA ILE A 521 -26.38 64.84 -28.99
C ILE A 521 -26.80 64.09 -27.72
N ILE A 522 -25.91 63.24 -27.19
CA ILE A 522 -26.21 62.34 -26.05
C ILE A 522 -25.02 62.32 -25.10
N PHE A 523 -25.24 62.19 -23.80
CA PHE A 523 -24.15 62.07 -22.83
C PHE A 523 -23.28 60.83 -23.08
N PHE A 524 -21.96 61.05 -23.15
CA PHE A 524 -20.96 60.01 -23.43
C PHE A 524 -20.96 58.89 -22.39
N ASP A 525 -21.09 59.24 -21.11
CA ASP A 525 -21.09 58.26 -20.03
C ASP A 525 -22.37 57.42 -20.02
N GLU A 526 -23.53 58.05 -20.24
CA GLU A 526 -24.82 57.36 -20.26
C GLU A 526 -24.93 56.39 -21.43
N ILE A 527 -24.56 56.83 -22.64
CA ILE A 527 -24.62 55.96 -23.82
C ILE A 527 -23.59 54.82 -23.73
N SER A 528 -22.40 55.09 -23.16
CA SER A 528 -21.38 54.06 -22.96
C SER A 528 -21.83 53.02 -21.94
N ALA A 529 -22.42 53.45 -20.82
CA ALA A 529 -22.98 52.56 -19.81
C ALA A 529 -24.11 51.70 -20.37
N ARG A 530 -24.98 52.29 -21.20
CA ARG A 530 -26.09 51.57 -21.81
C ARG A 530 -25.62 50.51 -22.82
N ILE A 531 -24.66 50.85 -23.68
CA ILE A 531 -24.06 49.89 -24.61
C ILE A 531 -23.33 48.78 -23.85
N ALA A 532 -22.62 49.12 -22.77
CA ALA A 532 -21.92 48.15 -21.92
C ALA A 532 -22.88 47.15 -21.28
N GLU A 533 -24.03 47.63 -20.79
CA GLU A 533 -25.10 46.81 -20.24
C GLU A 533 -25.70 45.87 -21.30
N ASP A 534 -26.07 46.42 -22.47
CA ASP A 534 -26.69 45.64 -23.56
C ASP A 534 -25.75 44.58 -24.14
N LEU A 535 -24.44 44.85 -24.19
CA LEU A 535 -23.43 43.95 -24.76
C LEU A 535 -22.72 43.07 -23.72
N GLY A 536 -22.97 43.26 -22.43
CA GLY A 536 -22.31 42.51 -21.35
C GLY A 536 -20.78 42.68 -21.32
N ILE A 537 -20.26 43.88 -21.61
CA ILE A 537 -18.82 44.19 -21.61
C ILE A 537 -18.48 45.37 -20.68
N PRO A 538 -17.22 45.51 -20.20
CA PRO A 538 -16.82 46.64 -19.35
C PRO A 538 -17.02 48.00 -20.04
N VAL A 539 -17.53 48.99 -19.28
CA VAL A 539 -17.82 50.33 -19.81
C VAL A 539 -16.57 51.04 -20.37
N ASP A 540 -15.41 50.81 -19.75
CA ASP A 540 -14.14 51.39 -20.21
C ASP A 540 -13.76 50.92 -21.62
N LYS A 541 -14.10 49.67 -21.96
CA LYS A 541 -13.85 49.11 -23.29
C LYS A 541 -14.80 49.69 -24.34
N VAL A 542 -16.04 49.99 -23.97
CA VAL A 542 -16.98 50.74 -24.82
C VAL A 542 -16.45 52.15 -25.07
N LYS A 543 -15.99 52.84 -24.02
CA LYS A 543 -15.42 54.19 -24.13
C LYS A 543 -14.20 54.22 -25.05
N GLU A 544 -13.31 53.23 -24.96
CA GLU A 544 -12.15 53.09 -25.86
C GLU A 544 -12.57 53.00 -27.34
N VAL A 545 -13.55 52.14 -27.65
CA VAL A 545 -14.08 52.02 -29.01
C VAL A 545 -14.72 53.33 -29.49
N MET A 546 -15.49 54.00 -28.63
CA MET A 546 -16.16 55.25 -28.97
C MET A 546 -15.17 56.39 -29.23
N LEU A 547 -14.08 56.46 -28.45
CA LEU A 547 -12.98 57.40 -28.68
C LEU A 547 -12.27 57.13 -30.01
N LYS A 548 -11.96 55.86 -30.30
CA LYS A 548 -11.37 55.47 -31.59
C LYS A 548 -12.29 55.81 -32.77
N ALA A 549 -13.60 55.62 -32.61
CA ALA A 549 -14.58 56.03 -33.62
C ALA A 549 -14.63 57.56 -33.81
N ALA A 550 -14.35 58.34 -32.76
CA ALA A 550 -14.18 59.79 -32.87
C ALA A 550 -12.93 60.16 -33.67
N ASP A 551 -11.80 59.48 -33.40
CA ASP A 551 -10.54 59.66 -34.15
C ASP A 551 -10.72 59.33 -35.64
N ASP A 552 -11.49 58.28 -35.94
CA ASP A 552 -11.86 57.85 -37.30
C ASP A 552 -12.94 58.74 -37.96
N LYS A 553 -13.38 59.81 -37.28
CA LYS A 553 -14.39 60.79 -37.74
C LYS A 553 -15.73 60.14 -38.08
N LEU A 554 -16.10 59.09 -37.36
CA LEU A 554 -17.40 58.42 -37.45
C LEU A 554 -18.44 59.09 -36.53
N LEU A 555 -17.98 59.69 -35.43
CA LEU A 555 -18.73 60.50 -34.49
C LEU A 555 -17.85 61.66 -33.99
N THR A 556 -18.42 62.60 -33.25
CA THR A 556 -17.68 63.69 -32.60
C THR A 556 -17.94 63.66 -31.10
N ILE A 557 -16.93 63.95 -30.27
CA ILE A 557 -17.10 64.08 -28.82
C ILE A 557 -16.85 65.54 -28.45
N GLU A 558 -17.88 66.22 -27.92
CA GLU A 558 -17.85 67.62 -27.51
C GLU A 558 -18.13 67.71 -26.00
N GLY A 559 -17.08 67.89 -25.20
CA GLY A 559 -17.19 67.84 -23.74
C GLY A 559 -17.71 66.47 -23.28
N ASP A 560 -18.81 66.46 -22.54
CA ASP A 560 -19.43 65.22 -22.03
C ASP A 560 -20.45 64.61 -23.01
N HIS A 561 -20.52 65.10 -24.25
CA HIS A 561 -21.53 64.67 -25.22
C HIS A 561 -20.91 64.01 -26.46
N VAL A 562 -21.59 62.97 -26.95
CA VAL A 562 -21.39 62.36 -28.26
C VAL A 562 -22.34 63.01 -29.25
N VAL A 563 -21.78 63.49 -30.35
CA VAL A 563 -22.47 64.13 -31.45
C VAL A 563 -22.38 63.25 -32.69
N ILE A 564 -23.54 62.87 -33.25
CA ILE A 564 -23.62 62.00 -34.42
C ILE A 564 -24.40 62.71 -35.53
N GLU A 565 -23.73 62.96 -36.65
CA GLU A 565 -24.30 63.64 -37.81
C GLU A 565 -24.84 62.68 -38.87
N ASP A 566 -24.25 61.48 -39.00
CA ASP A 566 -24.69 60.46 -39.94
C ASP A 566 -24.56 59.04 -39.37
N ILE A 567 -25.66 58.53 -38.84
CA ILE A 567 -25.76 57.17 -38.30
C ILE A 567 -25.50 56.09 -39.36
N ARG A 568 -25.77 56.36 -40.64
CA ARG A 568 -25.62 55.35 -41.72
C ARG A 568 -24.15 55.08 -41.97
N ARG A 569 -23.30 56.10 -41.84
CA ARG A 569 -21.84 55.96 -41.99
C ARG A 569 -21.25 55.07 -40.90
N ILE A 570 -21.75 55.18 -39.66
CA ILE A 570 -21.37 54.30 -38.55
C ILE A 570 -21.82 52.86 -38.84
N LEU A 571 -23.08 52.68 -39.24
CA LEU A 571 -23.65 51.35 -39.54
C LEU A 571 -22.93 50.63 -40.69
N GLN A 572 -22.57 51.35 -41.77
CA GLN A 572 -21.82 50.79 -42.89
C GLN A 572 -20.41 50.36 -42.48
N THR A 573 -19.76 51.14 -41.62
CA THR A 573 -18.41 50.83 -41.11
C THR A 573 -18.46 49.61 -40.18
N ALA A 574 -19.45 49.55 -39.28
CA ALA A 574 -19.69 48.40 -38.42
C ALA A 574 -20.00 47.14 -39.22
N SER A 575 -20.85 47.24 -40.25
CA SER A 575 -21.21 46.09 -41.10
C SER A 575 -20.01 45.55 -41.87
N ARG A 576 -19.16 46.43 -42.47
CA ARG A 576 -17.93 46.02 -43.17
C ARG A 576 -16.92 45.37 -42.24
N ALA A 577 -16.70 45.95 -41.06
CA ALA A 577 -15.78 45.39 -40.08
C ALA A 577 -16.25 44.02 -39.57
N LYS A 578 -17.56 43.85 -39.38
CA LYS A 578 -18.16 42.56 -39.01
C LYS A 578 -17.98 41.50 -40.10
N THR A 579 -18.20 41.85 -41.38
CA THR A 579 -17.97 40.91 -42.50
C THR A 579 -16.51 40.45 -42.60
N MET A 580 -15.55 41.31 -42.23
CA MET A 580 -14.12 40.94 -42.16
C MET A 580 -13.74 40.10 -40.94
N LEU A 581 -14.53 40.16 -39.85
CA LEU A 581 -14.34 39.34 -38.64
C LEU A 581 -15.04 37.98 -38.71
N ASP A 582 -16.08 37.86 -39.56
CA ASP A 582 -16.81 36.63 -39.81
C ASP A 582 -16.13 35.74 -40.88
N GLN A 583 -15.20 36.30 -41.67
CA GLN A 583 -14.28 35.58 -42.59
C GLN A 583 -13.03 35.13 -41.84
#